data_AF-A0A368BN03-F1
#
_entry.id   AF-A0A368BN03-F1
#
_cell.length_a   1.000
_cell.length_b   1.000
_cell.length_c   1.000
_cell.angle_alpha   90.00
_cell.angle_beta   90.00
_cell.angle_gamma   90.00
#
_symmetry.space_group_name_H-M   'P 1'
#
loop_
_entity.id
_entity.type
_entity.pdbx_description
1 polymer ?
#
loop_
_entity_poly.entity_id
_entity_poly.type
_entity_poly.pdbx_seq_one_letter_code
_entity_poly.pdbx_strand_id
1 'polypeptide(L)' 'MKFLNFDFSKIKKFLERLTEVLLLVVSASLLMGIIFGPDTAFVGDVYNNFSAILALVGQDGLIALVSLIIIFTILKK' A
#
# COMPACT_ATOMS: atom_id res chain seq x y z
N MET A 1 39.26 -4.31 -5.78
CA MET A 1 37.88 -4.80 -6.04
C MET A 1 37.00 -3.60 -6.39
N LYS A 2 36.73 -3.37 -7.67
CA LYS A 2 35.96 -2.21 -8.18
C LYS A 2 34.51 -2.60 -8.52
N PHE A 3 33.97 -3.57 -7.78
CA PHE A 3 32.75 -4.32 -8.17
C PHE A 3 31.47 -3.87 -7.47
N LEU A 4 31.56 -2.97 -6.48
CA LEU A 4 30.40 -2.54 -5.70
C LEU A 4 30.31 -1.01 -5.67
N ASN A 5 30.21 -0.38 -6.84
CA ASN A 5 29.77 1.01 -6.88
C ASN A 5 28.24 1.02 -6.81
N PHE A 6 27.71 0.78 -5.61
CA PHE A 6 26.28 0.83 -5.34
C PHE A 6 25.80 2.27 -5.43
N ASP A 7 25.34 2.65 -6.62
CA ASP A 7 24.69 3.93 -6.82
C ASP A 7 23.33 3.92 -6.11
N PHE A 8 23.31 4.54 -4.93
CA PHE A 8 22.12 4.65 -4.09
C PHE A 8 20.94 5.26 -4.86
N SER A 9 21.19 6.14 -5.83
CA SER A 9 20.15 6.72 -6.69
C SER A 9 19.47 5.65 -7.54
N LYS A 10 20.25 4.72 -8.11
CA LYS A 10 19.70 3.63 -8.93
C LYS A 10 18.90 2.63 -8.10
N ILE A 11 19.40 2.29 -6.91
CA ILE A 11 18.68 1.39 -5.98
C ILE A 11 17.36 2.04 -5.55
N LYS A 12 17.39 3.32 -5.17
CA LYS A 12 16.18 4.06 -4.80
C LYS A 12 15.16 4.06 -5.94
N LYS A 13 15.57 4.40 -7.16
CA LYS A 13 14.69 4.38 -8.34
C LYS A 13 14.11 2.98 -8.62
N PHE A 14 14.91 1.93 -8.44
CA PHE A 14 14.41 0.56 -8.59
C PHE A 14 13.33 0.23 -7.55
N LEU A 15 13.57 0.55 -6.28
CA LEU A 15 12.61 0.33 -5.20
C LEU A 15 11.32 1.15 -5.37
N GLU A 16 11.43 2.38 -5.87
CA GLU A 16 10.27 3.22 -6.22
C GLU A 16 9.40 2.52 -7.28
N ARG A 17 10.02 2.09 -8.40
CA ARG A 17 9.31 1.36 -9.46
C ARG A 17 8.73 0.03 -9.01
N LEU A 18 9.47 -0.72 -8.19
CA LEU A 18 8.98 -1.96 -7.62
C LEU A 18 7.77 -1.70 -6.73
N THR A 19 7.83 -0.68 -5.88
CA THR A 19 6.72 -0.28 -5.01
C THR A 19 5.50 0.15 -5.83
N GLU A 20 5.68 0.89 -6.92
CA GLU A 20 4.58 1.26 -7.84
C GLU A 20 3.84 0.01 -8.34
N VAL A 21 4.57 -1.01 -8.79
CA VAL A 21 3.98 -2.28 -9.27
C VAL A 21 3.32 -3.04 -8.12
N LEU A 22 3.97 -3.14 -6.97
CA LEU A 22 3.40 -3.84 -5.81
C LEU A 22 2.12 -3.17 -5.31
N LEU A 23 2.04 -1.84 -5.35
CA LEU A 23 0.82 -1.11 -4.99
C LEU A 23 -0.35 -1.47 -5.92
N LEU A 24 -0.10 -1.64 -7.22
CA LEU A 24 -1.13 -2.11 -8.16
C LEU A 24 -1.57 -3.54 -7.83
N VAL A 25 -0.63 -4.43 -7.52
CA VAL A 25 -0.93 -5.83 -7.15
C VAL A 25 -1.75 -5.90 -5.86
N VAL A 26 -1.37 -5.13 -4.83
CA VAL A 26 -2.13 -5.03 -3.58
C VAL A 26 -3.54 -4.48 -3.84
N SER A 27 -3.65 -3.42 -4.63
CA SER A 27 -4.95 -2.80 -4.96
C SER A 27 -5.88 -3.79 -5.67
N ALA A 28 -5.37 -4.50 -6.68
CA ALA A 28 -6.12 -5.54 -7.38
C ALA A 28 -6.53 -6.68 -6.44
N SER A 29 -5.62 -7.11 -5.56
CA SER A 29 -5.87 -8.18 -4.59
C SER A 29 -6.94 -7.79 -3.57
N LEU A 30 -6.97 -6.53 -3.12
CA LEU A 30 -8.02 -6.04 -2.22
C LEU A 30 -9.39 -6.07 -2.90
N LEU A 31 -9.49 -5.62 -4.16
CA LEU A 31 -10.74 -5.70 -4.92
C LEU A 31 -11.20 -7.15 -5.10
N MET A 32 -10.27 -8.04 -5.42
CA MET A 32 -10.55 -9.48 -5.51
C MET A 32 -10.99 -10.06 -4.17
N GLY A 33 -10.32 -9.71 -3.06
CA GLY A 33 -10.69 -10.14 -1.71
C GLY A 33 -12.08 -9.68 -1.28
N ILE A 34 -12.51 -8.49 -1.72
CA ILE A 34 -13.88 -7.99 -1.50
C ILE A 34 -14.91 -8.83 -2.27
N ILE A 35 -14.61 -9.25 -3.50
CA ILE A 35 -15.55 -9.99 -4.36
C ILE A 35 -15.61 -11.48 -3.99
N PHE A 36 -14.44 -12.11 -3.81
CA PHE A 36 -14.30 -13.55 -3.61
C PHE A 36 -14.23 -13.97 -2.14
N GLY A 37 -14.04 -13.00 -1.24
CA GLY A 37 -13.97 -13.24 0.20
C GLY A 37 -12.56 -13.54 0.74
N PRO A 38 -12.42 -13.51 2.07
CA PRO A 38 -11.12 -13.55 2.77
C PRO A 38 -10.46 -14.95 2.81
N ASP A 39 -11.16 -16.01 2.41
CA ASP A 39 -10.64 -17.38 2.44
C ASP A 39 -9.95 -17.79 1.12
N THR A 40 -9.94 -16.89 0.12
CA THR A 40 -9.30 -17.15 -1.18
C THR A 40 -7.78 -17.02 -1.06
N ALA A 41 -7.04 -18.03 -1.53
CA ALA A 41 -5.57 -18.06 -1.45
C ALA A 41 -4.93 -16.78 -2.01
N PHE A 42 -3.87 -16.30 -1.34
CA PHE A 42 -3.15 -15.05 -1.61
C PHE A 42 -4.00 -13.77 -1.43
N VAL A 43 -5.10 -13.59 -2.15
CA VAL A 43 -5.91 -12.35 -2.08
C VAL A 43 -6.60 -12.18 -0.73
N GLY A 44 -7.05 -13.28 -0.13
CA GLY A 44 -7.64 -13.31 1.20
C GLY A 44 -6.64 -12.93 2.28
N ASP A 45 -5.40 -13.42 2.19
CA ASP A 45 -4.32 -13.05 3.10
C ASP A 45 -3.98 -11.55 3.00
N VAL A 46 -3.94 -11.00 1.78
CA VAL A 46 -3.72 -9.56 1.57
C VAL A 46 -4.86 -8.74 2.20
N TYR A 47 -6.12 -9.16 2.00
CA TYR A 47 -7.29 -8.51 2.60
C TYR A 47 -7.26 -8.55 4.13
N ASN A 48 -6.94 -9.71 4.71
CA ASN A 48 -6.88 -9.90 6.16
C ASN A 48 -5.76 -9.08 6.79
N ASN A 49 -4.57 -9.08 6.19
CA ASN A 49 -3.45 -8.25 6.65
C ASN A 49 -3.80 -6.76 6.61
N PHE A 50 -4.42 -6.29 5.53
CA PHE A 50 -4.84 -4.90 5.43
C PHE A 50 -5.91 -4.55 6.46
N SER A 51 -6.92 -5.42 6.63
CA SER A 51 -7.99 -5.24 7.61
C SER A 51 -7.46 -5.21 9.05
N ALA A 52 -6.47 -6.05 9.37
CA ALA A 52 -5.80 -6.03 10.66
C ALA A 52 -5.09 -4.70 10.93
N ILE A 53 -4.41 -4.13 9.93
CA ILE A 53 -3.77 -2.80 10.05
C ILE A 53 -4.83 -1.71 10.28
N LEU A 54 -5.95 -1.75 9.54
CA LEU A 54 -7.05 -0.79 9.75
C LEU A 54 -7.64 -0.91 11.16
N ALA A 55 -7.78 -2.13 11.67
CA ALA A 55 -8.27 -2.37 13.03
C ALA A 55 -7.32 -1.80 14.10
N LEU A 56 -6.00 -1.85 13.89
CA LEU A 56 -5.01 -1.23 14.79
C LEU A 56 -5.12 0.30 14.82
N VAL A 57 -5.47 0.91 13.69
CA VAL A 57 -5.68 2.37 13.59
C VAL A 57 -7.00 2.78 14.26
N GLY A 58 -8.00 1.90 14.23
CA GLY A 58 -9.33 2.14 14.79
C GLY A 58 -10.15 3.12 13.96
N GLN A 59 -11.43 3.26 14.33
CA GLN A 59 -12.38 4.11 13.60
C GLN A 59 -11.94 5.58 13.57
N ASP A 60 -11.51 6.12 14.71
CA ASP A 60 -11.09 7.52 14.84
C ASP A 60 -9.82 7.81 14.04
N GLY A 61 -8.87 6.87 14.02
CA GLY A 61 -7.65 7.01 13.22
C GLY A 61 -7.94 6.97 11.72
N LEU A 62 -8.91 6.17 11.28
CA LEU A 62 -9.33 6.14 9.89
C LEU A 62 -10.02 7.45 9.47
N ILE A 63 -10.89 7.99 10.34
CA ILE A 63 -11.53 9.29 10.13
C ILE A 63 -10.47 10.40 10.03
N ALA A 64 -9.45 10.37 10.88
CA ALA A 64 -8.34 11.33 10.83
C ALA A 64 -7.56 11.24 9.51
N LEU A 65 -7.24 10.02 9.04
CA LEU A 65 -6.55 9.80 7.76
C LEU A 65 -7.37 10.33 6.58
N VAL A 66 -8.66 10.02 6.51
CA VAL A 66 -9.56 10.52 5.45
C VAL A 66 -9.65 12.05 5.48
N SER A 67 -9.75 12.63 6.68
CA SER A 67 -9.80 14.08 6.86
C SER A 67 -8.52 14.75 6.34
N LEU A 68 -7.34 14.19 6.62
CA LEU A 68 -6.07 14.68 6.11
C LEU A 68 -6.00 14.61 4.57
N ILE A 69 -6.49 13.53 3.96
CA ILE A 69 -6.55 13.40 2.50
C ILE A 69 -7.41 14.51 1.88
N ILE A 70 -8.59 14.78 2.47
CA ILE A 70 -9.50 15.85 2.02
C ILE A 70 -8.80 17.21 2.13
N ILE A 71 -8.20 17.51 3.28
CA ILE A 71 -7.47 18.77 3.51
C ILE A 71 -6.35 18.94 2.48
N PHE A 72 -5.49 17.94 2.29
CA PHE A 72 -4.41 18.00 1.31
C PHE A 72 -4.92 18.16 -0.12
N THR A 73 -6.04 17.53 -0.47
CA THR A 73 -6.66 17.67 -1.79
C THR A 73 -7.17 19.09 -2.03
N ILE A 74 -7.77 19.71 -1.03
CA ILE A 74 -8.23 21.11 -1.10
C ILE A 74 -7.04 22.07 -1.20
N LEU A 75 -5.98 21.86 -0.41
CA LEU A 75 -4.79 22.72 -0.37
C LEU A 75 -3.90 22.61 -1.61
N LYS A 76 -3.94 21.47 -2.33
CA LYS A 76 -3.18 21.26 -3.56
C LYS A 76 -3.83 21.93 -4.78
N LYS A 77 -5.02 22.51 -4.63
CA LYS A 77 -5.68 23.35 -5.63
C LYS A 77 -5.02 24.73 -5.71
#